data_AF-A0A973EQ26-F1
#
_entry.id   AF-A0A973EQ26-F1
#
_cell.length_a   1.000
_cell.length_b   1.000
_cell.length_c   1.000
_cell.angle_alpha   90.00
_cell.angle_beta   90.00
_cell.angle_gamma   90.00
#
_symmetry.space_group_name_H-M   'P 1'
#
loop_
_entity.id
_entity.type
_entity.pdbx_description
1 polymer ?
#
loop_
_entity_poly.entity_id
_entity_poly.type
_entity_poly.pdbx_seq_one_letter_code
_entity_poly.pdbx_strand_id
1 'polypeptide(L)'
;MKRITGWLACMAFTLACVISWTGTGCCAPAGDALKVLKKIPPWKVYLSTTGTVKPSIMMAAGESECLPIRFRAADSDSVRRIRFNANPFSGLKVEVFQVEWVPGRGTKEGGLPDPLVPLHRNDPIALSDGNSLLWLKVTAAPDIVPGRYSIVVKSARTDTNKVTTSLKIPVEVVNFVLPRQFPEIIQAGIIRPQGPDPESESIELLRFLAGYRFNSAAKILAPANPSEAESYYRIMQVAIDELGFDQVQLPAKSLLGRTASFSQKYGDSDKAYENYIGKQVKHLSNLDVVLNEPRWAGKFRYKLWDEPKAAWYPEVRRLYDMMHDRRPDLKLAVTMAPQENITDSIAAWIPHTDALKEQDAARVHSMGGSLCVYSNHWASIHRPAHSLRCVGWLLWKYKLDGYYYWGVNDWKADPWTTISSRAADNLKQGVLVYPDPAGTGRLLPSLRLEAFRDGIEDMLILQALEGKAEAADLLDNLRAVVENLKMNWKKAPPNLGTWRTEMLNHFR
;
A
#
# COMPACT_ATOMS: atom_id res chain seq x y z
N MET A 1 -40.57 37.03 -69.28
CA MET A 1 -39.08 37.09 -69.29
C MET A 1 -38.56 36.59 -67.95
N LYS A 2 -37.54 35.72 -68.00
CA LYS A 2 -36.57 35.24 -66.97
C LYS A 2 -36.77 35.75 -65.51
N ARG A 3 -37.12 34.89 -64.54
CA ARG A 3 -36.30 33.94 -63.72
C ARG A 3 -35.70 34.56 -62.43
N ILE A 4 -36.16 34.02 -61.27
CA ILE A 4 -35.39 33.61 -60.04
C ILE A 4 -34.91 34.79 -59.15
N THR A 5 -34.99 34.87 -57.82
CA THR A 5 -34.92 34.00 -56.60
C THR A 5 -35.80 34.67 -55.51
N GLY A 6 -36.57 34.03 -54.61
CA GLY A 6 -36.24 32.95 -53.69
C GLY A 6 -35.82 33.51 -52.32
N TRP A 7 -36.73 33.55 -51.33
CA TRP A 7 -36.55 33.18 -49.91
C TRP A 7 -37.84 33.41 -49.08
N LEU A 8 -38.01 32.56 -48.06
CA LEU A 8 -38.90 32.60 -46.88
C LEU A 8 -40.31 31.94 -46.93
N ALA A 9 -40.34 30.80 -46.23
CA ALA A 9 -41.21 30.47 -45.10
C ALA A 9 -42.54 29.73 -45.32
N CYS A 10 -42.58 28.56 -44.66
CA CYS A 10 -43.69 27.96 -43.91
C CYS A 10 -45.04 27.72 -44.60
N MET A 11 -45.44 26.45 -44.71
CA MET A 11 -46.49 25.91 -43.84
C MET A 11 -46.65 24.40 -43.97
N ALA A 12 -47.03 23.80 -42.85
CA ALA A 12 -47.19 22.39 -42.56
C ALA A 12 -48.20 21.66 -43.45
N PHE A 13 -48.00 20.36 -43.66
CA PHE A 13 -49.08 19.38 -43.72
C PHE A 13 -48.60 18.00 -43.25
N THR A 14 -49.38 17.42 -42.35
CA THR A 14 -49.16 16.13 -41.68
C THR A 14 -49.94 15.01 -42.37
N LEU A 15 -49.53 13.76 -42.08
CA LEU A 15 -50.14 12.44 -42.34
C LEU A 15 -49.81 11.73 -43.66
N ALA A 16 -49.02 10.65 -43.55
CA ALA A 16 -49.58 9.29 -43.47
C ALA A 16 -48.51 8.28 -43.03
N CYS A 17 -48.83 7.55 -41.95
CA CYS A 17 -48.02 6.49 -41.34
C CYS A 17 -47.87 5.26 -42.25
N VAL A 18 -46.65 4.71 -42.32
CA VAL A 18 -46.43 3.27 -42.43
C VAL A 18 -45.39 2.89 -41.38
N ILE A 19 -45.87 2.29 -40.30
CA ILE A 19 -45.08 1.77 -39.20
C ILE A 19 -44.63 0.36 -39.59
N SER A 20 -43.34 0.17 -39.83
CA SER A 20 -42.71 -1.15 -39.79
C SER A 20 -42.18 -1.39 -38.38
N TRP A 21 -42.99 -2.08 -37.59
CA TRP A 21 -42.58 -2.65 -36.31
C TRP A 21 -41.56 -3.77 -36.59
N THR A 22 -40.27 -3.46 -36.48
CA THR A 22 -39.26 -4.48 -36.19
C THR A 22 -38.93 -4.34 -34.72
N GLY A 23 -39.19 -5.44 -33.99
CA GLY A 23 -39.25 -5.45 -32.54
C GLY A 23 -38.04 -4.79 -31.91
N THR A 24 -38.32 -3.76 -31.10
CA THR A 24 -37.57 -3.53 -29.88
C THR A 24 -37.51 -4.87 -29.15
N GLY A 25 -36.38 -5.56 -29.27
CA GLY A 25 -36.04 -6.60 -28.32
C GLY A 25 -36.11 -5.95 -26.95
N CYS A 26 -37.19 -6.19 -26.22
CA CYS A 26 -37.23 -6.05 -24.78
C CYS A 26 -36.07 -6.88 -24.26
N CYS A 27 -34.92 -6.25 -24.08
CA CYS A 27 -33.90 -6.80 -23.21
C CYS A 27 -34.61 -6.95 -21.87
N ALA A 28 -34.87 -8.19 -21.47
CA ALA A 28 -35.32 -8.50 -20.12
C ALA A 28 -34.47 -7.65 -19.15
N PRO A 29 -35.07 -7.04 -18.11
CA PRO A 29 -34.28 -6.29 -17.14
C PRO A 29 -33.17 -7.21 -16.67
N ALA A 30 -31.92 -6.82 -16.96
CA ALA A 30 -30.78 -7.70 -16.72
C ALA A 30 -30.78 -8.04 -15.22
N GLY A 31 -30.93 -9.34 -14.93
CA GLY A 31 -30.93 -9.84 -13.56
C GLY A 31 -29.64 -9.47 -12.82
N ASP A 32 -29.62 -9.72 -11.51
CA ASP A 32 -28.42 -9.52 -10.70
C ASP A 32 -27.19 -10.15 -11.35
N ALA A 33 -26.07 -9.42 -11.35
CA ALA A 33 -24.84 -9.86 -12.00
C ALA A 33 -23.62 -9.58 -11.13
N LEU A 34 -22.78 -10.61 -10.98
CA LEU A 34 -21.42 -10.50 -10.45
C LEU A 34 -20.43 -10.65 -11.62
N LYS A 35 -19.55 -9.67 -11.82
CA LYS A 35 -18.55 -9.69 -12.89
C LYS A 35 -17.20 -9.18 -12.40
N VAL A 36 -16.12 -9.88 -12.74
CA VAL A 36 -14.76 -9.40 -12.49
C VAL A 36 -14.45 -8.24 -13.43
N LEU A 37 -14.00 -7.12 -12.88
CA LEU A 37 -13.63 -5.94 -13.64
C LEU A 37 -12.22 -6.10 -14.22
N LYS A 38 -12.00 -5.56 -15.43
CA LYS A 38 -10.68 -5.51 -16.06
C LYS A 38 -9.70 -4.62 -15.28
N LYS A 39 -10.22 -3.57 -14.64
CA LYS A 39 -9.50 -2.61 -13.81
C LYS A 39 -10.47 -1.94 -12.86
N ILE A 40 -9.95 -1.35 -11.79
CA ILE A 40 -10.75 -0.46 -10.93
C ILE A 40 -10.93 0.86 -11.68
N PRO A 41 -12.17 1.37 -11.82
CA PRO A 41 -12.40 2.69 -12.41
C PRO A 41 -11.80 3.79 -11.52
N PRO A 42 -11.28 4.89 -12.10
CA PRO A 42 -10.74 5.98 -11.30
C PRO A 42 -11.81 6.72 -10.50
N TRP A 43 -13.07 6.74 -10.96
CA TRP A 43 -14.20 7.44 -10.33
C TRP A 43 -15.46 6.58 -10.35
N LYS A 44 -16.37 6.77 -9.38
CA LYS A 44 -17.59 5.96 -9.20
C LYS A 44 -18.48 5.95 -10.44
N VAL A 45 -18.55 7.08 -11.12
CA VAL A 45 -19.39 7.28 -12.31
C VAL A 45 -19.05 6.30 -13.45
N TYR A 46 -17.83 5.77 -13.47
CA TYR A 46 -17.38 4.81 -14.49
C TYR A 46 -17.55 3.35 -14.10
N LEU A 47 -18.04 3.05 -12.90
CA LEU A 47 -18.21 1.67 -12.43
C LEU A 47 -19.15 0.86 -13.34
N SER A 48 -20.25 1.47 -13.77
CA SER A 48 -21.25 0.82 -14.63
C SER A 48 -20.75 0.56 -16.06
N THR A 49 -19.79 1.34 -16.55
CA THR A 49 -19.25 1.24 -17.92
C THR A 49 -17.92 0.49 -18.02
N THR A 50 -17.32 0.13 -16.88
CA THR A 50 -16.03 -0.56 -16.85
C THR A 50 -16.13 -1.97 -17.43
N GLY A 51 -15.22 -2.30 -18.36
CA GLY A 51 -15.14 -3.61 -19.00
C GLY A 51 -14.82 -4.74 -18.02
N THR A 52 -15.22 -5.95 -18.37
CA THR A 52 -15.10 -7.15 -17.52
C THR A 52 -14.15 -8.18 -18.14
N VAL A 53 -13.62 -9.08 -17.32
CA VAL A 53 -12.77 -10.20 -17.74
C VAL A 53 -13.28 -11.53 -17.17
N LYS A 54 -12.77 -12.64 -17.68
CA LYS A 54 -13.04 -13.96 -17.09
C LYS A 54 -12.37 -14.04 -15.70
N PRO A 55 -13.05 -14.61 -14.69
CA PRO A 55 -12.47 -14.80 -13.37
C PRO A 55 -11.38 -15.87 -13.39
N SER A 56 -10.22 -15.58 -12.81
CA SER A 56 -9.16 -16.55 -12.53
C SER A 56 -8.18 -15.96 -11.51
N ILE A 57 -7.63 -16.81 -10.64
CA ILE A 57 -6.51 -16.48 -9.75
C ILE A 57 -5.43 -17.55 -9.95
N MET A 58 -4.18 -17.11 -10.07
CA MET A 58 -3.00 -17.95 -9.96
C MET A 58 -2.13 -17.34 -8.87
N MET A 59 -1.69 -18.14 -7.92
CA MET A 59 -0.99 -17.67 -6.73
C MET A 59 0.00 -18.71 -6.19
N ALA A 60 0.99 -18.27 -5.43
CA ALA A 60 1.84 -19.12 -4.60
C ALA A 60 1.18 -19.45 -3.25
N ALA A 61 1.68 -20.47 -2.56
CA ALA A 61 1.33 -20.72 -1.16
C ALA A 61 1.89 -19.60 -0.27
N GLY A 62 1.12 -19.19 0.75
CA GLY A 62 1.47 -18.06 1.64
C GLY A 62 1.17 -16.66 1.08
N GLU A 63 0.66 -16.57 -0.14
CA GLU A 63 0.32 -15.34 -0.87
C GLU A 63 -1.12 -14.89 -0.64
N SER A 64 -1.41 -13.61 -0.91
CA SER A 64 -2.77 -13.10 -1.02
C SER A 64 -3.01 -12.46 -2.41
N GLU A 65 -4.09 -12.86 -3.08
CA GLU A 65 -4.50 -12.32 -4.39
C GLU A 65 -5.90 -11.74 -4.37
N CYS A 66 -6.11 -10.72 -5.22
CA CYS A 66 -7.30 -9.90 -5.16
C CYS A 66 -7.99 -9.73 -6.51
N LEU A 67 -9.34 -9.72 -6.49
CA LEU A 67 -10.17 -9.46 -7.66
C LEU A 67 -11.18 -8.34 -7.41
N PRO A 68 -11.20 -7.28 -8.25
CA PRO A 68 -12.31 -6.33 -8.25
C PRO A 68 -13.53 -6.96 -8.91
N ILE A 69 -14.64 -7.05 -8.16
CA ILE A 69 -15.91 -7.59 -8.64
C ILE A 69 -16.94 -6.47 -8.63
N ARG A 70 -17.57 -6.21 -9.77
CA ARG A 70 -18.78 -5.40 -9.80
C ARG A 70 -19.98 -6.28 -9.50
N PHE A 71 -20.73 -5.90 -8.48
CA PHE A 71 -22.09 -6.36 -8.28
C PHE A 71 -23.06 -5.35 -8.91
N ARG A 72 -23.99 -5.84 -9.72
CA ARG A 72 -25.12 -5.07 -10.24
C ARG A 72 -26.41 -5.72 -9.76
N ALA A 73 -27.27 -4.98 -9.09
CA ALA A 73 -28.62 -5.40 -8.76
C ALA A 73 -29.58 -5.11 -9.92
N ALA A 74 -30.59 -5.97 -10.08
CA ALA A 74 -31.65 -5.77 -11.07
C ALA A 74 -32.63 -4.66 -10.67
N ASP A 75 -32.92 -4.53 -9.38
CA ASP A 75 -33.76 -3.51 -8.76
C ASP A 75 -32.98 -2.76 -7.67
N SER A 76 -33.17 -1.45 -7.58
CA SER A 76 -32.51 -0.60 -6.57
C SER A 76 -33.07 -0.80 -5.17
N ASP A 77 -34.32 -1.24 -5.07
CA ASP A 77 -35.11 -1.10 -3.84
C ASP A 77 -34.96 -2.28 -2.89
N SER A 78 -34.48 -3.44 -3.37
CA SER A 78 -34.36 -4.62 -2.53
C SER A 78 -32.92 -4.91 -2.10
N VAL A 79 -32.75 -5.11 -0.79
CA VAL A 79 -31.44 -5.28 -0.17
C VAL A 79 -30.81 -6.62 -0.56
N ARG A 80 -29.53 -6.57 -0.89
CA ARG A 80 -28.70 -7.73 -1.25
C ARG A 80 -27.62 -7.96 -0.22
N ARG A 81 -27.17 -9.21 -0.11
CA ARG A 81 -26.00 -9.62 0.67
C ARG A 81 -25.09 -10.52 -0.15
N ILE A 82 -23.80 -10.51 0.15
CA ILE A 82 -22.85 -11.46 -0.44
C ILE A 82 -22.71 -12.67 0.48
N ARG A 83 -22.80 -13.85 -0.12
CA ARG A 83 -22.44 -15.12 0.50
C ARG A 83 -21.27 -15.71 -0.25
N PHE A 84 -20.26 -16.13 0.47
CA PHE A 84 -19.14 -16.88 -0.05
C PHE A 84 -19.04 -18.18 0.72
N ASN A 85 -18.43 -19.20 0.11
CA ASN A 85 -18.15 -20.43 0.84
C ASN A 85 -17.16 -20.10 1.97
N ALA A 86 -17.56 -20.31 3.22
CA ALA A 86 -16.76 -19.98 4.41
C ALA A 86 -15.47 -20.82 4.53
N ASN A 87 -15.38 -21.92 3.78
CA ASN A 87 -14.20 -22.75 3.62
C ASN A 87 -14.20 -23.27 2.18
N PRO A 88 -13.52 -22.63 1.22
CA PRO A 88 -13.42 -23.20 -0.12
C PRO A 88 -12.73 -24.56 -0.06
N PHE A 89 -11.59 -24.69 0.64
CA PHE A 89 -10.81 -25.92 0.80
C PHE A 89 -9.89 -25.74 2.02
N SER A 90 -9.37 -26.81 2.63
CA SER A 90 -8.37 -26.72 3.71
C SER A 90 -7.15 -25.92 3.22
N GLY A 91 -7.04 -24.65 3.62
CA GLY A 91 -5.91 -23.78 3.29
C GLY A 91 -6.22 -22.50 2.49
N LEU A 92 -7.44 -22.26 1.98
CA LEU A 92 -7.80 -20.99 1.33
C LEU A 92 -8.69 -20.13 2.24
N LYS A 93 -8.22 -18.95 2.64
CA LYS A 93 -9.03 -17.93 3.33
C LYS A 93 -9.62 -16.97 2.29
N VAL A 94 -10.92 -16.69 2.40
CA VAL A 94 -11.63 -15.76 1.50
C VAL A 94 -12.24 -14.63 2.31
N GLU A 95 -11.91 -13.41 1.91
CA GLU A 95 -12.43 -12.17 2.49
C GLU A 95 -13.06 -11.34 1.38
N VAL A 96 -14.20 -10.72 1.67
CA VAL A 96 -14.88 -9.81 0.74
C VAL A 96 -15.00 -8.47 1.43
N PHE A 97 -14.67 -7.42 0.70
CA PHE A 97 -14.84 -6.05 1.15
C PHE A 97 -15.76 -5.31 0.19
N GLN A 98 -16.57 -4.40 0.71
CA GLN A 98 -17.17 -3.35 -0.09
C GLN A 98 -16.16 -2.23 -0.25
N VAL A 99 -15.91 -1.81 -1.49
CA VAL A 99 -15.04 -0.68 -1.79
C VAL A 99 -15.86 0.60 -1.66
N GLU A 100 -15.46 1.43 -0.70
CA GLU A 100 -16.05 2.74 -0.48
C GLU A 100 -15.35 3.84 -1.26
N TRP A 101 -16.01 5.00 -1.34
CA TRP A 101 -15.60 6.12 -2.16
C TRP A 101 -15.35 7.34 -1.29
N VAL A 102 -14.17 7.93 -1.38
CA VAL A 102 -13.79 9.12 -0.60
C VAL A 102 -13.59 10.35 -1.48
N PRO A 103 -13.71 11.59 -0.94
CA PRO A 103 -13.60 12.81 -1.74
C PRO A 103 -12.24 13.01 -2.46
N GLY A 104 -12.30 13.15 -3.79
CA GLY A 104 -11.18 13.52 -4.65
C GLY A 104 -11.03 15.03 -4.90
N ARG A 105 -9.97 15.46 -5.62
CA ARG A 105 -9.79 16.85 -6.05
C ARG A 105 -10.90 17.20 -7.04
N GLY A 106 -11.70 18.22 -6.75
CA GLY A 106 -12.69 18.73 -7.69
C GLY A 106 -13.87 17.80 -7.97
N THR A 107 -13.98 16.66 -7.27
CA THR A 107 -15.06 15.70 -7.49
C THR A 107 -16.19 15.97 -6.49
N LYS A 108 -17.19 16.77 -6.86
CA LYS A 108 -18.50 16.74 -6.18
C LYS A 108 -19.36 15.54 -6.60
N GLU A 109 -19.03 14.87 -7.71
CA GLU A 109 -19.92 13.90 -8.37
C GLU A 109 -19.33 12.49 -8.58
N GLY A 110 -18.36 12.02 -7.78
CA GLY A 110 -17.91 10.64 -8.01
C GLY A 110 -16.99 9.97 -7.00
N GLY A 111 -16.25 10.69 -6.17
CA GLY A 111 -15.32 10.06 -5.21
C GLY A 111 -14.24 9.18 -5.86
N LEU A 112 -13.23 8.82 -5.07
CA LEU A 112 -12.14 7.91 -5.44
C LEU A 112 -12.34 6.60 -4.66
N PRO A 113 -12.24 5.44 -5.32
CA PRO A 113 -12.37 4.16 -4.62
C PRO A 113 -11.08 3.93 -3.84
N ASP A 114 -11.18 3.68 -2.54
CA ASP A 114 -9.98 3.32 -1.77
C ASP A 114 -10.25 2.53 -0.49
N PRO A 115 -11.12 2.97 0.46
CA PRO A 115 -11.33 2.20 1.68
C PRO A 115 -12.02 0.87 1.41
N LEU A 116 -11.60 -0.15 2.14
CA LEU A 116 -12.12 -1.51 2.06
C LEU A 116 -12.86 -1.85 3.34
N VAL A 117 -14.19 -1.80 3.30
CA VAL A 117 -15.05 -2.15 4.44
C VAL A 117 -15.35 -3.65 4.39
N PRO A 118 -14.96 -4.45 5.39
CA PRO A 118 -15.22 -5.89 5.40
C PRO A 118 -16.71 -6.19 5.31
N LEU A 119 -17.09 -7.16 4.48
CA LEU A 119 -18.44 -7.71 4.41
C LEU A 119 -18.47 -9.10 5.06
N HIS A 120 -19.19 -9.22 6.17
CA HIS A 120 -19.50 -10.50 6.80
C HIS A 120 -20.69 -11.19 6.11
N ARG A 121 -20.90 -12.48 6.42
CA ARG A 121 -21.81 -13.41 5.71
C ARG A 121 -23.26 -12.92 5.55
N ASN A 122 -23.71 -11.97 6.37
CA ASN A 122 -25.07 -11.45 6.36
C ASN A 122 -25.14 -9.93 6.19
N ASP A 123 -24.01 -9.27 5.95
CA ASP A 123 -23.99 -7.82 5.85
C ASP A 123 -24.71 -7.38 4.57
N PRO A 124 -25.56 -6.34 4.66
CA PRO A 124 -26.17 -5.76 3.47
C PRO A 124 -25.12 -5.06 2.62
N ILE A 125 -25.25 -5.17 1.31
CA ILE A 125 -24.43 -4.44 0.34
C ILE A 125 -25.09 -3.08 0.11
N ALA A 126 -24.32 -2.00 0.24
CA ALA A 126 -24.79 -0.70 -0.21
C ALA A 126 -24.63 -0.59 -1.73
N LEU A 127 -25.67 -0.08 -2.40
CA LEU A 127 -25.71 0.10 -3.84
C LEU A 127 -25.70 1.59 -4.18
N SER A 128 -24.99 1.95 -5.25
CA SER A 128 -25.04 3.26 -5.88
C SER A 128 -25.43 3.07 -7.33
N ASP A 129 -26.56 3.63 -7.74
CA ASP A 129 -27.13 3.46 -9.08
C ASP A 129 -27.23 1.97 -9.47
N GLY A 130 -27.67 1.15 -8.51
CA GLY A 130 -27.78 -0.30 -8.65
C GLY A 130 -26.44 -1.06 -8.75
N ASN A 131 -25.29 -0.41 -8.55
CA ASN A 131 -23.97 -1.02 -8.62
C ASN A 131 -23.23 -0.93 -7.28
N SER A 132 -22.37 -1.91 -7.01
CA SER A 132 -21.38 -1.89 -5.94
C SER A 132 -20.06 -2.47 -6.44
N LEU A 133 -18.96 -1.91 -5.95
CA LEU A 133 -17.63 -2.43 -6.19
C LEU A 133 -17.23 -3.26 -4.97
N LEU A 134 -16.96 -4.53 -5.19
CA LEU A 134 -16.49 -5.48 -4.20
C LEU A 134 -15.02 -5.78 -4.45
N TRP A 135 -14.28 -6.01 -3.38
CA TRP A 135 -12.90 -6.48 -3.40
C TRP A 135 -12.86 -7.86 -2.79
N LEU A 136 -12.60 -8.89 -3.61
CA LEU A 136 -12.41 -10.25 -3.13
C LEU A 136 -10.92 -10.46 -2.89
N LYS A 137 -10.54 -10.82 -1.67
CA LYS A 137 -9.18 -11.22 -1.30
C LYS A 137 -9.16 -12.71 -0.99
N VAL A 138 -8.21 -13.42 -1.57
CA VAL A 138 -7.98 -14.85 -1.39
C VAL A 138 -6.57 -15.01 -0.84
N THR A 139 -6.43 -15.64 0.32
CA THR A 139 -5.12 -15.90 0.93
C THR A 139 -4.88 -17.40 1.01
N ALA A 140 -3.76 -17.85 0.46
CA ALA A 140 -3.32 -19.23 0.54
C ALA A 140 -2.50 -19.44 1.81
N ALA A 141 -2.82 -20.48 2.56
CA ALA A 141 -2.00 -20.92 3.69
C ALA A 141 -0.60 -21.34 3.18
N PRO A 142 0.49 -21.11 3.93
CA PRO A 142 1.82 -21.50 3.50
C PRO A 142 2.00 -23.02 3.28
N ASP A 143 1.19 -23.83 3.93
CA ASP A 143 1.18 -25.30 3.88
C ASP A 143 0.10 -25.88 2.97
N ILE A 144 -0.60 -25.04 2.20
CA ILE A 144 -1.60 -25.51 1.25
C ILE A 144 -0.95 -26.41 0.19
N VAL A 145 -1.65 -27.48 -0.18
CA VAL A 145 -1.21 -28.38 -1.25
C VAL A 145 -1.32 -27.64 -2.60
N PRO A 146 -0.29 -27.64 -3.46
CA PRO A 146 -0.41 -27.11 -4.81
C PRO A 146 -1.53 -27.80 -5.60
N GLY A 147 -2.28 -27.05 -6.40
CA GLY A 147 -3.38 -27.63 -7.17
C GLY A 147 -4.45 -26.63 -7.60
N ARG A 148 -5.56 -27.19 -8.10
CA ARG A 148 -6.70 -26.42 -8.61
C ARG A 148 -7.85 -26.45 -7.62
N TYR A 149 -8.31 -25.26 -7.30
CA TYR A 149 -9.41 -24.97 -6.39
C TYR A 149 -10.47 -24.12 -7.09
N SER A 150 -11.61 -23.93 -6.42
CA SER A 150 -12.67 -23.08 -6.92
C SER A 150 -13.39 -22.35 -5.80
N ILE A 151 -13.48 -21.03 -5.92
CA ILE A 151 -14.29 -20.19 -5.05
C ILE A 151 -15.63 -19.91 -5.73
N VAL A 152 -16.70 -19.84 -4.95
CA VAL A 152 -18.01 -19.42 -5.44
C VAL A 152 -18.51 -18.27 -4.59
N VAL A 153 -18.68 -17.12 -5.23
CA VAL A 153 -19.30 -15.92 -4.63
C VAL A 153 -20.75 -15.88 -5.11
N LYS A 154 -21.70 -15.71 -4.19
CA LYS A 154 -23.14 -15.68 -4.47
C LYS A 154 -23.72 -14.38 -3.93
N SER A 155 -24.64 -13.77 -4.67
CA SER A 155 -25.53 -12.75 -4.11
C SER A 155 -26.83 -13.40 -3.70
N ALA A 156 -27.44 -12.92 -2.61
CA ALA A 156 -28.77 -13.35 -2.20
C ALA A 156 -29.61 -12.14 -1.78
N ARG A 157 -30.93 -12.22 -1.98
CA ARG A 157 -31.85 -11.24 -1.40
C ARG A 157 -31.91 -11.38 0.11
N THR A 158 -32.04 -10.25 0.81
CA THR A 158 -32.13 -10.24 2.27
C THR A 158 -33.47 -10.79 2.77
N ASP A 159 -34.57 -10.39 2.14
CA ASP A 159 -35.95 -10.78 2.51
C ASP A 159 -36.22 -12.30 2.38
N THR A 160 -35.78 -12.91 1.29
CA THR A 160 -36.17 -14.27 0.88
C THR A 160 -35.06 -15.29 1.05
N ASN A 161 -33.84 -14.86 1.40
CA ASN A 161 -32.62 -15.70 1.37
C ASN A 161 -32.30 -16.32 0.00
N LYS A 162 -33.06 -16.01 -1.06
CA LYS A 162 -32.93 -16.59 -2.38
C LYS A 162 -31.67 -16.08 -3.06
N VAL A 163 -30.83 -17.01 -3.53
CA VAL A 163 -29.65 -16.70 -4.35
C VAL A 163 -30.12 -16.09 -5.67
N THR A 164 -29.55 -14.94 -6.01
CA THR A 164 -29.93 -14.20 -7.23
C THR A 164 -28.89 -14.35 -8.33
N THR A 165 -27.62 -14.46 -8.00
CA THR A 165 -26.54 -14.71 -8.96
C THR A 165 -25.36 -15.41 -8.30
N SER A 166 -24.47 -15.96 -9.10
CA SER A 166 -23.22 -16.55 -8.61
C SER A 166 -22.07 -16.36 -9.58
N LEU A 167 -20.86 -16.27 -9.04
CA LEU A 167 -19.60 -16.15 -9.75
C LEU A 167 -18.67 -17.26 -9.26
N LYS A 168 -18.36 -18.20 -10.15
CA LYS A 168 -17.34 -19.23 -9.91
C LYS A 168 -15.99 -18.70 -10.34
N ILE A 169 -14.99 -18.83 -9.47
CA ILE A 169 -13.64 -18.30 -9.65
C ILE A 169 -12.67 -19.48 -9.49
N PRO A 170 -12.06 -19.96 -10.59
CA PRO A 170 -10.96 -20.91 -10.53
C PRO A 170 -9.75 -20.28 -9.81
N VAL A 171 -9.11 -21.08 -8.95
CA VAL A 171 -7.87 -20.70 -8.25
C VAL A 171 -6.85 -21.79 -8.51
N GLU A 172 -5.66 -21.43 -8.97
CA GLU A 172 -4.53 -22.33 -9.12
C GLU A 172 -3.43 -21.92 -8.15
N VAL A 173 -3.07 -22.85 -7.26
CA VAL A 173 -1.91 -22.68 -6.37
C VAL A 173 -0.74 -23.44 -6.98
N VAL A 174 0.32 -22.72 -7.33
CA VAL A 174 1.52 -23.29 -7.94
C VAL A 174 2.42 -23.96 -6.89
N ASN A 175 3.40 -24.75 -7.33
CA ASN A 175 4.33 -25.44 -6.44
C ASN A 175 5.46 -24.51 -5.97
N PHE A 176 5.08 -23.46 -5.26
CA PHE A 176 5.99 -22.47 -4.67
C PHE A 176 5.36 -21.90 -3.41
N VAL A 177 6.17 -21.78 -2.35
CA VAL A 177 5.79 -21.18 -1.08
C VAL A 177 6.54 -19.86 -0.94
N LEU A 178 5.81 -18.76 -0.73
CA LEU A 178 6.43 -17.47 -0.49
C LEU A 178 7.33 -17.54 0.77
N PRO A 179 8.56 -17.00 0.69
CA PRO A 179 9.40 -16.83 1.86
C PRO A 179 8.70 -16.01 2.94
N ARG A 180 8.81 -16.45 4.21
CA ARG A 180 8.27 -15.70 5.36
C ARG A 180 9.17 -14.53 5.75
N GLN A 181 10.48 -14.68 5.54
CA GLN A 181 11.47 -13.62 5.72
C GLN A 181 11.80 -13.02 4.37
N PHE A 182 11.89 -11.70 4.35
CA PHE A 182 12.17 -10.90 3.19
C PHE A 182 12.90 -9.63 3.63
N PRO A 183 13.54 -8.88 2.71
CA PRO A 183 14.26 -7.64 3.04
C PRO A 183 13.47 -6.71 3.97
N GLU A 184 14.15 -5.71 4.54
CA GLU A 184 13.62 -4.74 5.49
C GLU A 184 12.55 -3.82 4.85
N ILE A 185 11.37 -4.36 4.57
CA ILE A 185 10.63 -3.89 3.41
C ILE A 185 9.81 -2.65 3.67
N ILE A 186 9.31 -2.37 4.88
CA ILE A 186 8.46 -1.19 5.03
C ILE A 186 8.49 -0.58 6.41
N GLN A 187 9.23 0.51 6.54
CA GLN A 187 9.19 1.29 7.75
C GLN A 187 7.97 2.22 7.74
N ALA A 188 6.97 1.92 8.56
CA ALA A 188 5.91 2.88 8.87
C ALA A 188 6.50 4.01 9.74
N GLY A 189 6.75 5.16 9.14
CA GLY A 189 7.46 6.29 9.72
C GLY A 189 6.74 6.98 10.88
N ILE A 190 5.42 6.85 10.95
CA ILE A 190 4.57 7.41 12.00
C ILE A 190 3.43 6.42 12.27
N ILE A 191 3.40 5.91 13.50
CA ILE A 191 2.24 5.26 14.12
C ILE A 191 1.71 6.26 15.15
N ARG A 192 0.50 6.78 14.94
CA ARG A 192 -0.17 7.63 15.93
C ARG A 192 -1.36 6.89 16.52
N PRO A 193 -1.25 6.39 17.76
CA PRO A 193 -2.46 6.07 18.51
C PRO A 193 -3.30 7.34 18.68
N GLN A 194 -4.61 7.21 18.61
CA GLN A 194 -5.59 8.30 18.68
C GLN A 194 -6.57 8.12 19.85
N GLY A 195 -6.71 6.91 20.37
CA GLY A 195 -7.60 6.60 21.47
C GLY A 195 -6.90 6.59 22.84
N PRO A 196 -7.63 6.14 23.87
CA PRO A 196 -7.19 6.20 25.26
C PRO A 196 -6.21 5.09 25.65
N ASP A 197 -5.96 4.10 24.79
CA ASP A 197 -5.00 3.01 25.02
C ASP A 197 -3.93 2.95 23.90
N PRO A 198 -2.93 3.85 23.98
CA PRO A 198 -1.89 3.95 22.97
C PRO A 198 -1.05 2.69 22.75
N GLU A 199 -0.92 1.84 23.77
CA GLU A 199 -0.15 0.61 23.68
C GLU A 199 -0.89 -0.43 22.85
N SER A 200 -2.15 -0.72 23.20
CA SER A 200 -2.97 -1.69 22.47
C SER A 200 -3.19 -1.27 21.02
N GLU A 201 -3.43 0.02 20.77
CA GLU A 201 -3.56 0.57 19.41
C GLU A 201 -2.29 0.40 18.58
N SER A 202 -1.11 0.59 19.20
CA SER A 202 0.18 0.38 18.52
C SER A 202 0.36 -1.09 18.17
N ILE A 203 0.06 -2.01 19.10
CA ILE A 203 0.13 -3.45 18.90
C ILE A 203 -0.83 -3.92 17.80
N GLU A 204 -2.09 -3.46 17.83
CA GLU A 204 -3.09 -3.78 16.81
C GLU A 204 -2.63 -3.32 15.43
N LEU A 205 -2.12 -2.08 15.32
CA LEU A 205 -1.61 -1.57 14.05
C LEU A 205 -0.40 -2.37 13.54
N LEU A 206 0.53 -2.76 14.41
CA LEU A 206 1.69 -3.58 14.02
C LEU A 206 1.24 -4.93 13.45
N ARG A 207 0.33 -5.63 14.14
CA ARG A 207 -0.25 -6.89 13.67
C ARG A 207 -1.01 -6.71 12.35
N PHE A 208 -1.79 -5.63 12.25
CA PHE A 208 -2.50 -5.28 11.03
C PHE A 208 -1.54 -5.11 9.85
N LEU A 209 -0.50 -4.30 10.00
CA LEU A 209 0.49 -4.02 8.96
C LEU A 209 1.36 -5.23 8.61
N ALA A 210 1.66 -6.11 9.58
CA ALA A 210 2.38 -7.36 9.31
C ALA A 210 1.62 -8.25 8.30
N GLY A 211 0.28 -8.24 8.35
CA GLY A 211 -0.57 -8.88 7.33
C GLY A 211 -0.46 -8.28 5.92
N TYR A 212 0.20 -7.13 5.78
CA TYR A 212 0.52 -6.46 4.51
C TYR A 212 2.03 -6.40 4.23
N ARG A 213 2.79 -7.31 4.84
CA ARG A 213 4.25 -7.46 4.67
C ARG A 213 5.09 -6.32 5.25
N PHE A 214 4.56 -5.51 6.17
CA PHE A 214 5.40 -4.62 6.96
C PHE A 214 6.16 -5.45 8.01
N ASN A 215 7.48 -5.30 8.08
CA ASN A 215 8.36 -5.97 9.03
C ASN A 215 9.31 -4.98 9.73
N SER A 216 8.96 -3.69 9.74
CA SER A 216 9.73 -2.60 10.32
C SER A 216 8.79 -1.46 10.73
N ALA A 217 9.22 -0.63 11.69
CA ALA A 217 8.45 0.53 12.11
C ALA A 217 9.35 1.65 12.64
N ALA A 218 8.83 2.87 12.62
CA ALA A 218 9.49 4.06 13.18
C ALA A 218 8.58 4.79 14.15
N LYS A 219 9.21 5.47 15.11
CA LYS A 219 8.53 6.47 15.97
C LYS A 219 7.25 5.92 16.61
N ILE A 220 7.23 4.63 16.90
CA ILE A 220 6.17 4.03 17.71
C ILE A 220 6.31 4.65 19.10
N LEU A 221 5.22 5.23 19.61
CA LEU A 221 5.02 5.67 21.00
C LEU A 221 6.32 5.94 21.77
N ALA A 222 6.95 7.09 21.53
CA ALA A 222 8.21 7.44 22.17
C ALA A 222 7.99 7.65 23.68
N PRO A 223 8.60 6.84 24.57
CA PRO A 223 8.40 7.02 25.99
C PRO A 223 9.03 8.34 26.44
N ALA A 224 8.22 9.19 27.05
CA ALA A 224 8.65 10.47 27.59
C ALA A 224 9.34 10.31 28.96
N ASN A 225 9.07 9.20 29.65
CA ASN A 225 9.51 8.92 31.01
C ASN A 225 9.72 7.40 31.22
N PRO A 226 10.41 6.98 32.29
CA PRO A 226 10.64 5.56 32.58
C PRO A 226 9.38 4.72 32.82
N SER A 227 8.28 5.30 33.32
CA SER A 227 7.02 4.57 33.51
C SER A 227 6.36 4.14 32.19
N GLU A 228 6.65 4.82 31.08
CA GLU A 228 6.22 4.42 29.74
C GLU A 228 7.16 3.38 29.08
N ALA A 229 8.30 3.07 29.70
CA ALA A 229 9.29 2.14 29.15
C ALA A 229 8.79 0.68 29.16
N GLU A 230 7.94 0.29 30.12
CA GLU A 230 7.32 -1.04 30.14
C GLU A 230 6.33 -1.24 28.98
N SER A 231 5.49 -0.23 28.70
CA SER A 231 4.60 -0.23 27.53
C SER A 231 5.39 -0.33 26.23
N TYR A 232 6.48 0.44 26.13
CA TYR A 232 7.37 0.37 24.97
C TYR A 232 8.03 -1.02 24.83
N TYR A 233 8.45 -1.63 25.93
CA TYR A 233 8.99 -2.99 25.93
C TYR A 233 7.97 -4.00 25.40
N ARG A 234 6.71 -3.95 25.83
CA ARG A 234 5.64 -4.82 25.31
C ARG A 234 5.40 -4.64 23.82
N ILE A 235 5.43 -3.41 23.32
CA ILE A 235 5.35 -3.12 21.88
C ILE A 235 6.55 -3.74 21.15
N MET A 236 7.77 -3.64 21.69
CA MET A 236 8.96 -4.25 21.09
C MET A 236 8.92 -5.78 21.12
N GLN A 237 8.40 -6.39 22.20
CA GLN A 237 8.16 -7.83 22.24
C GLN A 237 7.24 -8.28 21.09
N VAL A 238 6.13 -7.57 20.87
CA VAL A 238 5.25 -7.90 19.74
C VAL A 238 5.97 -7.66 18.41
N ALA A 239 6.61 -6.51 18.22
CA ALA A 239 7.26 -6.18 16.95
C ALA A 239 8.37 -7.18 16.59
N ILE A 240 9.29 -7.44 17.53
CA ILE A 240 10.51 -8.21 17.26
C ILE A 240 10.30 -9.70 17.52
N ASP A 241 9.75 -10.08 18.67
CA ASP A 241 9.65 -11.50 19.07
C ASP A 241 8.47 -12.21 18.39
N GLU A 242 7.29 -11.57 18.32
CA GLU A 242 6.08 -12.17 17.72
C GLU A 242 6.05 -11.98 16.19
N LEU A 243 6.27 -10.76 15.71
CA LEU A 243 6.12 -10.40 14.29
C LEU A 243 7.41 -10.51 13.48
N GLY A 244 8.56 -10.74 14.14
CA GLY A 244 9.84 -10.95 13.47
C GLY A 244 10.41 -9.70 12.82
N PHE A 245 10.16 -8.51 13.37
CA PHE A 245 10.69 -7.26 12.80
C PHE A 245 12.21 -7.24 12.89
N ASP A 246 12.85 -7.06 11.74
CA ASP A 246 14.31 -7.09 11.66
C ASP A 246 14.96 -5.76 11.97
N GLN A 247 14.21 -4.66 11.87
CA GLN A 247 14.68 -3.33 12.20
C GLN A 247 13.55 -2.45 12.77
N VAL A 248 13.85 -1.72 13.84
CA VAL A 248 12.97 -0.71 14.44
C VAL A 248 13.73 0.61 14.56
N GLN A 249 13.20 1.68 13.97
CA GLN A 249 13.80 3.01 14.14
C GLN A 249 13.24 3.69 15.37
N LEU A 250 14.11 3.90 16.34
CA LEU A 250 13.78 4.56 17.59
C LEU A 250 13.46 6.05 17.34
N PRO A 251 12.56 6.63 18.15
CA PRO A 251 12.24 8.05 18.07
C PRO A 251 13.43 8.92 18.52
N ALA A 252 13.74 9.94 17.74
CA ALA A 252 14.75 10.93 18.13
C ALA A 252 14.20 11.89 19.19
N LYS A 253 15.03 12.35 20.14
CA LYS A 253 14.61 13.39 21.11
C LYS A 253 14.25 14.69 20.40
N SER A 254 15.05 15.03 19.40
CA SER A 254 14.83 16.13 18.47
C SER A 254 15.42 15.77 17.12
N LEU A 255 14.58 15.76 16.09
CA LEU A 255 14.99 15.46 14.73
C LEU A 255 15.29 16.78 13.99
N LEU A 256 16.46 16.87 13.35
CA LEU A 256 16.78 17.96 12.44
C LEU A 256 16.02 17.78 11.12
N GLY A 257 15.61 18.89 10.50
CA GLY A 257 14.82 18.88 9.27
C GLY A 257 15.46 19.70 8.16
N ARG A 258 14.64 20.13 7.18
CA ARG A 258 15.09 20.79 5.95
C ARG A 258 15.10 22.32 6.01
N THR A 259 14.61 22.90 7.10
CA THR A 259 14.32 24.34 7.20
C THR A 259 15.53 25.17 7.61
N ALA A 260 16.42 24.63 8.44
CA ALA A 260 17.63 25.29 8.90
C ALA A 260 18.74 24.27 9.19
N SER A 261 20.00 24.69 9.08
CA SER A 261 21.16 23.91 9.49
C SER A 261 21.20 23.75 11.02
N PHE A 262 22.05 22.84 11.51
CA PHE A 262 22.31 22.70 12.94
C PHE A 262 22.85 24.01 13.52
N SER A 263 23.89 24.57 12.90
CA SER A 263 24.57 25.77 13.39
C SER A 263 23.66 27.00 13.39
N GLN A 264 22.73 27.10 12.43
CA GLN A 264 21.69 28.13 12.43
C GLN A 264 20.72 28.01 13.62
N LYS A 265 20.44 26.79 14.10
CA LYS A 265 19.45 26.52 15.13
C LYS A 265 20.04 26.47 16.55
N TYR A 266 21.28 26.00 16.68
CA TYR A 266 21.90 25.69 17.96
C TYR A 266 23.24 26.41 18.18
N GLY A 267 23.81 27.05 17.15
CA GLY A 267 25.15 27.63 17.15
C GLY A 267 26.23 26.63 16.75
N ASP A 268 27.38 27.13 16.32
CA ASP A 268 28.48 26.31 15.74
C ASP A 268 29.61 25.97 16.73
N SER A 269 29.39 26.16 18.03
CA SER A 269 30.40 25.84 19.06
C SER A 269 30.41 24.35 19.40
N ASP A 270 31.57 23.81 19.78
CA ASP A 270 31.69 22.42 20.28
C ASP A 270 30.68 22.10 21.38
N LYS A 271 30.47 23.06 22.30
CA LYS A 271 29.47 22.97 23.37
C LYS A 271 28.05 22.80 22.84
N ALA A 272 27.69 23.40 21.70
CA ALA A 272 26.37 23.24 21.09
C ALA A 272 26.18 21.80 20.57
N TYR A 273 27.17 21.25 19.86
CA TYR A 273 27.15 19.87 19.38
C TYR A 273 27.09 18.87 20.54
N GLU A 274 27.95 19.02 21.55
CA GLU A 274 27.94 18.18 22.77
C GLU A 274 26.59 18.24 23.49
N ASN A 275 26.00 19.43 23.63
CA ASN A 275 24.69 19.58 24.25
C ASN A 275 23.58 18.89 23.46
N TYR A 276 23.63 18.92 22.12
CA TYR A 276 22.63 18.26 21.29
C TYR A 276 22.78 16.73 21.38
N ILE A 277 23.98 16.20 21.19
CA ILE A 277 24.26 14.75 21.26
C ILE A 277 23.98 14.23 22.68
N GLY A 278 24.40 14.94 23.72
CA GLY A 278 24.13 14.58 25.11
C GLY A 278 22.63 14.49 25.42
N LYS A 279 21.78 15.33 24.80
CA LYS A 279 20.33 15.22 24.92
C LYS A 279 19.76 13.99 24.21
N GLN A 280 20.32 13.59 23.07
CA GLN A 280 19.92 12.34 22.39
C GLN A 280 20.29 11.13 23.24
N VAL A 281 21.53 11.06 23.73
CA VAL A 281 22.02 9.97 24.59
C VAL A 281 21.19 9.85 25.86
N LYS A 282 20.90 10.98 26.54
CA LYS A 282 20.02 11.00 27.72
C LYS A 282 18.59 10.56 27.40
N HIS A 283 18.09 10.82 26.19
CA HIS A 283 16.77 10.30 25.82
C HIS A 283 16.81 8.79 25.61
N LEU A 284 17.86 8.28 24.97
CA LEU A 284 18.03 6.84 24.76
C LEU A 284 18.24 6.06 26.06
N SER A 285 18.76 6.68 27.13
CA SER A 285 18.82 5.99 28.44
C SER A 285 17.44 5.68 29.02
N ASN A 286 16.38 6.40 28.62
CA ASN A 286 15.00 6.03 28.97
C ASN A 286 14.53 4.76 28.24
N LEU A 287 15.29 4.30 27.24
CA LEU A 287 15.02 3.12 26.41
C LEU A 287 15.97 1.96 26.74
N ASP A 288 16.76 2.05 27.82
CA ASP A 288 17.74 1.02 28.18
C ASP A 288 17.09 -0.35 28.45
N VAL A 289 15.82 -0.38 28.87
CA VAL A 289 15.07 -1.63 29.03
C VAL A 289 14.90 -2.41 27.72
N VAL A 290 14.83 -1.73 26.57
CA VAL A 290 14.77 -2.37 25.25
C VAL A 290 16.14 -2.48 24.61
N LEU A 291 17.02 -1.49 24.81
CA LEU A 291 18.33 -1.44 24.19
C LEU A 291 19.31 -2.47 24.79
N ASN A 292 19.17 -2.77 26.08
CA ASN A 292 20.02 -3.75 26.77
C ASN A 292 19.49 -5.18 26.70
N GLU A 293 18.35 -5.41 26.03
CA GLU A 293 17.79 -6.75 25.84
C GLU A 293 18.64 -7.52 24.80
N PRO A 294 19.41 -8.55 25.21
CA PRO A 294 20.40 -9.16 24.32
C PRO A 294 19.79 -9.79 23.07
N ARG A 295 18.55 -10.31 23.15
CA ARG A 295 17.86 -10.90 21.99
C ARG A 295 17.45 -9.87 20.93
N TRP A 296 17.50 -8.57 21.24
CA TRP A 296 17.18 -7.48 20.30
C TRP A 296 18.41 -6.71 19.80
N ALA A 297 19.62 -7.18 20.13
CA ALA A 297 20.86 -6.56 19.67
C ALA A 297 20.89 -6.41 18.13
N GLY A 298 21.29 -5.23 17.65
CA GLY A 298 21.39 -4.92 16.21
C GLY A 298 20.05 -4.69 15.47
N LYS A 299 18.91 -4.74 16.18
CA LYS A 299 17.57 -4.47 15.61
C LYS A 299 17.20 -2.98 15.62
N PHE A 300 17.97 -2.11 16.28
CA PHE A 300 17.60 -0.70 16.44
C PHE A 300 18.36 0.25 15.51
N ARG A 301 17.61 1.20 14.93
CA ARG A 301 18.13 2.32 14.14
C ARG A 301 17.84 3.66 14.78
N TYR A 302 18.72 4.63 14.54
CA TYR A 302 18.56 6.01 15.02
C TYR A 302 18.82 7.02 13.93
N LYS A 303 17.94 8.00 13.79
CA LYS A 303 18.06 9.06 12.78
C LYS A 303 18.13 10.42 13.44
N LEU A 304 19.19 11.18 13.14
CA LEU A 304 19.39 12.54 13.67
C LEU A 304 18.84 13.62 12.74
N TRP A 305 18.83 13.34 11.43
CA TRP A 305 18.50 14.34 10.40
C TRP A 305 17.61 13.78 9.30
N ASP A 306 16.53 14.50 9.01
CA ASP A 306 15.63 14.25 7.90
C ASP A 306 15.90 15.23 6.74
N GLU A 307 16.52 14.72 5.67
CA GLU A 307 16.78 15.44 4.40
C GLU A 307 17.59 16.73 4.53
N PRO A 308 18.83 16.67 5.06
CA PRO A 308 19.74 17.81 5.03
C PRO A 308 20.08 18.21 3.59
N LYS A 309 20.37 19.50 3.41
CA LYS A 309 20.89 20.05 2.15
C LYS A 309 22.39 19.77 2.03
N ALA A 310 22.89 19.72 0.80
CA ALA A 310 24.32 19.48 0.53
C ALA A 310 25.26 20.45 1.25
N ALA A 311 24.88 21.73 1.38
CA ALA A 311 25.65 22.73 2.11
C ALA A 311 25.84 22.42 3.62
N TRP A 312 25.06 21.49 4.19
CA TRP A 312 25.09 21.14 5.61
C TRP A 312 25.78 19.80 5.90
N TYR A 313 26.32 19.13 4.87
CA TYR A 313 26.98 17.83 5.05
C TYR A 313 28.16 17.83 6.04
N PRO A 314 28.97 18.90 6.20
CA PRO A 314 29.97 18.95 7.26
C PRO A 314 29.36 18.85 8.67
N GLU A 315 28.22 19.50 8.91
CA GLU A 315 27.50 19.42 10.18
C GLU A 315 26.87 18.03 10.38
N VAL A 316 26.36 17.42 9.30
CA VAL A 316 25.85 16.03 9.31
C VAL A 316 26.97 15.07 9.73
N ARG A 317 28.13 15.10 9.06
CA ARG A 317 29.30 14.28 9.39
C ARG A 317 29.59 14.36 10.88
N ARG A 318 29.80 15.58 11.37
CA ARG A 318 30.16 15.84 12.76
C ARG A 318 29.16 15.26 13.76
N LEU A 319 27.86 15.46 13.53
CA LEU A 319 26.82 14.94 14.43
C LEU A 319 26.75 13.41 14.42
N TYR A 320 26.88 12.78 13.26
CA TYR A 320 26.80 11.32 13.15
C TYR A 320 28.05 10.65 13.71
N ASP A 321 29.24 11.22 13.53
CA ASP A 321 30.48 10.72 14.14
C ASP A 321 30.40 10.78 15.67
N MET A 322 30.01 11.94 16.21
CA MET A 322 29.82 12.11 17.66
C MET A 322 28.76 11.16 18.22
N MET A 323 27.70 10.87 17.47
CA MET A 323 26.68 9.93 17.91
C MET A 323 27.18 8.48 17.87
N HIS A 324 27.91 8.11 16.82
CA HIS A 324 28.49 6.79 16.66
C HIS A 324 29.49 6.49 17.78
N ASP A 325 30.37 7.44 18.11
CA ASP A 325 31.32 7.31 19.22
C ASP A 325 30.62 7.07 20.57
N ARG A 326 29.46 7.71 20.78
CA ARG A 326 28.70 7.61 22.04
C ARG A 326 27.80 6.38 22.11
N ARG A 327 27.32 5.89 20.96
CA ARG A 327 26.34 4.80 20.82
C ARG A 327 26.67 3.91 19.61
N PRO A 328 27.80 3.18 19.66
CA PRO A 328 28.21 2.29 18.57
C PRO A 328 27.27 1.09 18.40
N ASP A 329 26.42 0.82 19.39
CA ASP A 329 25.38 -0.21 19.38
C ASP A 329 24.21 0.12 18.42
N LEU A 330 24.07 1.37 17.97
CA LEU A 330 22.99 1.80 17.09
C LEU A 330 23.41 1.85 15.64
N LYS A 331 22.55 1.35 14.75
CA LYS A 331 22.67 1.63 13.31
C LYS A 331 22.17 3.05 13.03
N LEU A 332 23.06 3.96 12.62
CA LEU A 332 22.65 5.33 12.31
C LEU A 332 22.07 5.42 10.89
N ALA A 333 20.92 6.07 10.76
CA ALA A 333 20.16 6.19 9.53
C ALA A 333 19.98 7.65 9.12
N VAL A 334 19.91 7.95 7.82
CA VAL A 334 19.68 9.30 7.30
C VAL A 334 18.77 9.31 6.07
N THR A 335 17.87 10.29 5.99
CA THR A 335 17.03 10.48 4.79
C THR A 335 17.78 11.29 3.75
N MET A 336 18.69 10.67 3.01
CA MET A 336 19.32 11.24 1.81
C MET A 336 19.91 10.13 0.93
N ALA A 337 20.23 10.45 -0.33
CA ALA A 337 21.02 9.56 -1.17
C ALA A 337 22.43 9.40 -0.60
N PRO A 338 23.01 8.20 -0.65
CA PRO A 338 24.37 7.99 -0.19
C PRO A 338 25.32 8.93 -0.96
N GLN A 339 26.31 9.51 -0.29
CA GLN A 339 27.27 10.44 -0.90
C GLN A 339 28.69 9.97 -0.67
N GLU A 340 29.60 10.37 -1.55
CA GLU A 340 31.03 10.25 -1.27
C GLU A 340 31.41 11.21 -0.15
N ASN A 341 32.35 10.80 0.71
CA ASN A 341 32.93 11.67 1.74
C ASN A 341 31.89 12.31 2.69
N ILE A 342 30.83 11.62 3.12
CA ILE A 342 30.04 12.09 4.27
C ILE A 342 30.63 11.55 5.57
N THR A 343 30.48 10.27 5.85
CA THR A 343 31.09 9.55 6.97
C THR A 343 30.67 8.09 6.88
N ASP A 344 31.52 7.19 7.36
CA ASP A 344 31.22 5.76 7.47
C ASP A 344 30.35 5.45 8.71
N SER A 345 30.15 6.43 9.60
CA SER A 345 29.26 6.34 10.76
C SER A 345 27.77 6.14 10.38
N ILE A 346 27.40 6.39 9.13
CA ILE A 346 26.03 6.20 8.61
C ILE A 346 25.90 4.81 7.98
N ALA A 347 25.12 3.95 8.63
CA ALA A 347 24.89 2.58 8.20
C ALA A 347 23.63 2.40 7.34
N ALA A 348 22.67 3.33 7.38
CA ALA A 348 21.41 3.20 6.64
C ALA A 348 21.03 4.49 5.88
N TRP A 349 20.75 4.37 4.59
CA TRP A 349 20.46 5.47 3.69
C TRP A 349 19.04 5.39 3.16
N ILE A 350 18.33 6.52 3.15
CA ILE A 350 16.91 6.58 2.78
C ILE A 350 16.65 7.69 1.73
N PRO A 351 17.16 7.58 0.49
CA PRO A 351 16.86 8.55 -0.57
C PRO A 351 15.39 8.58 -1.01
N HIS A 352 14.99 9.73 -1.54
CA HIS A 352 13.82 9.80 -2.41
C HIS A 352 14.08 8.97 -3.67
N THR A 353 13.05 8.30 -4.21
CA THR A 353 13.18 7.49 -5.44
C THR A 353 13.82 8.24 -6.61
N ASP A 354 13.60 9.55 -6.71
CA ASP A 354 14.16 10.39 -7.80
C ASP A 354 15.68 10.62 -7.66
N ALA A 355 16.24 10.43 -6.47
CA ALA A 355 17.67 10.59 -6.20
C ALA A 355 18.44 9.27 -6.28
N LEU A 356 17.75 8.13 -6.39
CA LEU A 356 18.36 6.80 -6.48
C LEU A 356 19.15 6.66 -7.78
N LYS A 357 20.41 6.26 -7.69
CA LYS A 357 21.24 5.85 -8.83
C LYS A 357 21.39 4.34 -8.88
N GLU A 358 21.65 3.79 -10.05
CA GLU A 358 21.78 2.34 -10.27
C GLU A 358 22.90 1.71 -9.43
N GLN A 359 23.97 2.47 -9.18
CA GLN A 359 25.16 2.01 -8.46
C GLN A 359 25.02 2.11 -6.93
N ASP A 360 23.99 2.81 -6.42
CA ASP A 360 23.92 3.16 -5.00
C ASP A 360 23.79 1.94 -4.10
N ALA A 361 22.98 0.95 -4.49
CA ALA A 361 22.78 -0.26 -3.70
C ALA A 361 24.10 -1.03 -3.54
N ALA A 362 24.79 -1.31 -4.66
CA ALA A 362 26.07 -1.99 -4.66
C ALA A 362 27.12 -1.28 -3.78
N ARG A 363 27.16 0.06 -3.84
CA ARG A 363 28.07 0.86 -3.00
C ARG A 363 27.72 0.79 -1.52
N VAL A 364 26.44 0.92 -1.17
CA VAL A 364 26.02 0.86 0.24
C VAL A 364 26.26 -0.54 0.82
N HIS A 365 25.96 -1.59 0.04
CA HIS A 365 26.21 -2.98 0.43
C HIS A 365 27.70 -3.30 0.60
N SER A 366 28.59 -2.73 -0.22
CA SER A 366 30.04 -2.95 -0.07
C SER A 366 30.60 -2.37 1.23
N MET A 367 29.88 -1.46 1.88
CA MET A 367 30.22 -0.89 3.19
C MET A 367 29.46 -1.59 4.34
N GLY A 368 28.69 -2.64 4.05
CA GLY A 368 27.85 -3.33 5.04
C GLY A 368 26.62 -2.54 5.49
N GLY A 369 26.25 -1.47 4.77
CA GLY A 369 25.08 -0.66 5.07
C GLY A 369 23.81 -1.15 4.39
N SER A 370 22.69 -0.48 4.65
CA SER A 370 21.40 -0.70 3.99
C SER A 370 20.89 0.52 3.23
N LEU A 371 20.19 0.29 2.12
CA LEU A 371 19.60 1.29 1.25
C LEU A 371 18.09 1.05 1.11
N CYS A 372 17.33 1.90 1.79
CA CYS A 372 15.88 1.98 1.65
C CYS A 372 15.50 3.17 0.78
N VAL A 373 14.34 3.18 0.14
CA VAL A 373 13.88 4.34 -0.66
C VAL A 373 12.49 4.78 -0.25
N TYR A 374 12.13 6.05 -0.48
CA TYR A 374 10.75 6.51 -0.26
C TYR A 374 10.21 7.34 -1.42
N SER A 375 8.88 7.33 -1.56
CA SER A 375 8.16 8.26 -2.43
C SER A 375 6.77 8.58 -1.89
N ASN A 376 6.58 9.83 -1.44
CA ASN A 376 5.26 10.31 -1.00
C ASN A 376 4.28 10.41 -2.18
N HIS A 377 4.80 10.59 -3.39
CA HIS A 377 3.97 10.76 -4.57
C HIS A 377 3.34 9.47 -5.04
N TRP A 378 4.02 8.33 -4.91
CA TRP A 378 3.54 7.04 -5.40
C TRP A 378 2.32 6.55 -4.63
N ALA A 379 2.22 6.95 -3.37
CA ALA A 379 1.16 6.54 -2.48
C ALA A 379 -0.09 7.44 -2.50
N SER A 380 -0.10 8.44 -3.39
CA SER A 380 -1.22 9.37 -3.49
C SER A 380 -2.49 8.66 -3.97
N ILE A 381 -3.61 8.91 -3.31
CA ILE A 381 -4.94 8.43 -3.74
C ILE A 381 -5.37 8.91 -5.15
N HIS A 382 -4.74 9.97 -5.66
CA HIS A 382 -4.97 10.48 -7.02
C HIS A 382 -4.21 9.71 -8.09
N ARG A 383 -3.38 8.76 -7.68
CA ARG A 383 -2.71 7.85 -8.59
C ARG A 383 -3.46 6.53 -8.63
N PRO A 384 -3.37 5.81 -9.76
CA PRO A 384 -3.82 4.44 -9.78
C PRO A 384 -3.11 3.60 -8.72
N ALA A 385 -3.85 2.70 -8.06
CA ALA A 385 -3.34 1.85 -6.97
C ALA A 385 -2.09 1.03 -7.37
N HIS A 386 -1.96 0.63 -8.64
CA HIS A 386 -0.78 -0.07 -9.15
C HIS A 386 0.54 0.69 -8.93
N SER A 387 0.50 2.00 -8.68
CA SER A 387 1.71 2.80 -8.42
C SER A 387 2.46 2.28 -7.18
N LEU A 388 1.73 1.78 -6.17
CA LEU A 388 2.33 1.15 -5.01
C LEU A 388 2.74 -0.30 -5.25
N ARG A 389 2.06 -1.02 -6.15
CA ARG A 389 2.49 -2.35 -6.59
C ARG A 389 3.87 -2.31 -7.26
N CYS A 390 4.17 -1.24 -7.99
CA CYS A 390 5.49 -1.04 -8.59
C CYS A 390 6.63 -0.91 -7.56
N VAL A 391 6.36 -0.71 -6.27
CA VAL A 391 7.42 -0.62 -5.26
C VAL A 391 8.22 -1.91 -5.22
N GLY A 392 7.60 -3.08 -5.09
CA GLY A 392 8.38 -4.32 -5.01
C GLY A 392 9.20 -4.62 -6.28
N TRP A 393 8.69 -4.22 -7.45
CA TRP A 393 9.44 -4.31 -8.70
C TRP A 393 10.69 -3.41 -8.71
N LEU A 394 10.58 -2.20 -8.14
CA LEU A 394 11.71 -1.30 -7.93
C LEU A 394 12.73 -1.92 -6.96
N LEU A 395 12.25 -2.47 -5.83
CA LEU A 395 13.10 -3.08 -4.82
C LEU A 395 13.89 -4.26 -5.40
N TRP A 396 13.23 -5.14 -6.15
CA TRP A 396 13.87 -6.25 -6.84
C TRP A 396 14.93 -5.77 -7.84
N LYS A 397 14.56 -4.90 -8.78
CA LYS A 397 15.47 -4.48 -9.86
C LYS A 397 16.74 -3.82 -9.33
N TYR A 398 16.59 -2.87 -8.40
CA TYR A 398 17.71 -2.08 -7.88
C TYR A 398 18.36 -2.72 -6.64
N LYS A 399 17.97 -3.96 -6.29
CA LYS A 399 18.48 -4.70 -5.13
C LYS A 399 18.44 -3.86 -3.85
N LEU A 400 17.31 -3.21 -3.61
CA LEU A 400 17.13 -2.33 -2.46
C LEU A 400 16.74 -3.15 -1.23
N ASP A 401 17.15 -2.70 -0.05
CA ASP A 401 16.86 -3.39 1.21
C ASP A 401 15.44 -3.11 1.71
N GLY A 402 14.83 -2.00 1.27
CA GLY A 402 13.53 -1.61 1.79
C GLY A 402 12.87 -0.39 1.18
N TYR A 403 11.64 -0.14 1.62
CA TYR A 403 10.85 1.04 1.30
C TYR A 403 10.48 1.80 2.58
N TYR A 404 10.87 3.06 2.71
CA TYR A 404 10.44 3.88 3.83
C TYR A 404 9.13 4.56 3.52
N TYR A 405 8.16 4.44 4.43
CA TYR A 405 6.84 5.02 4.25
C TYR A 405 6.51 5.99 5.36
N TRP A 406 6.39 7.29 5.07
CA TRP A 406 6.43 8.32 6.12
C TRP A 406 5.34 8.19 7.20
N GLY A 407 4.15 7.66 6.89
CA GLY A 407 3.07 7.48 7.85
C GLY A 407 1.86 6.77 7.25
N VAL A 408 1.32 5.77 7.96
CA VAL A 408 0.22 4.92 7.48
C VAL A 408 -1.16 5.34 8.01
N ASN A 409 -1.21 5.90 9.23
CA ASN A 409 -2.43 6.28 9.95
C ASN A 409 -2.38 7.71 10.54
N ASP A 410 -1.59 8.62 9.95
CA ASP A 410 -1.52 10.03 10.42
C ASP A 410 -2.73 10.86 9.91
N TRP A 411 -3.93 10.52 10.40
CA TRP A 411 -5.19 11.20 10.11
C TRP A 411 -5.23 12.59 10.77
N LYS A 412 -4.71 13.62 10.08
CA LYS A 412 -4.77 15.02 10.55
C LYS A 412 -6.18 15.63 10.50
N ALA A 413 -7.07 14.98 9.75
CA ALA A 413 -8.48 15.30 9.59
C ALA A 413 -9.24 14.01 9.25
N ASP A 414 -10.57 14.05 9.31
CA ASP A 414 -11.41 12.89 8.98
C ASP A 414 -11.21 12.46 7.50
N PRO A 415 -10.66 11.27 7.24
CA PRO A 415 -10.33 10.85 5.89
C PRO A 415 -11.56 10.47 5.04
N TRP A 416 -12.75 10.33 5.66
CA TRP A 416 -14.00 10.02 4.97
C TRP A 416 -14.64 11.23 4.31
N THR A 417 -14.46 12.42 4.90
CA THR A 417 -15.12 13.66 4.46
C THR A 417 -14.17 14.71 3.92
N THR A 418 -12.86 14.59 4.21
CA THR A 418 -11.87 15.59 3.79
C THR A 418 -11.67 15.58 2.26
N ILE A 419 -11.98 16.71 1.61
CA ILE A 419 -11.65 16.93 0.20
C ILE A 419 -10.14 17.04 0.06
N SER A 420 -9.57 16.06 -0.64
CA SER A 420 -8.13 16.01 -0.82
C SER A 420 -7.59 17.24 -1.60
N SER A 421 -6.85 18.16 -0.96
CA SER A 421 -6.35 19.44 -1.53
C SER A 421 -4.80 19.49 -1.63
N ARG A 422 -4.19 20.40 -2.40
CA ARG A 422 -2.70 20.47 -2.54
C ARG A 422 -2.03 21.00 -1.28
N ALA A 423 -2.76 21.77 -0.47
CA ALA A 423 -2.22 22.56 0.63
C ALA A 423 -2.27 21.88 2.00
N ALA A 424 -3.04 20.78 2.18
CA ALA A 424 -3.37 20.32 3.54
C ALA A 424 -3.50 18.80 3.77
N ASP A 425 -3.19 17.92 2.81
CA ASP A 425 -3.73 16.55 2.89
C ASP A 425 -2.71 15.40 2.92
N ASN A 426 -2.72 14.64 4.02
CA ASN A 426 -1.96 13.41 4.24
C ASN A 426 -2.51 12.21 3.44
N LEU A 427 -3.76 12.22 2.98
CA LEU A 427 -4.30 11.18 2.08
C LEU A 427 -3.57 11.17 0.73
N LYS A 428 -3.05 12.33 0.31
CA LYS A 428 -2.18 12.43 -0.86
C LYS A 428 -0.75 12.02 -0.61
N GLN A 429 -0.30 12.08 0.64
CA GLN A 429 1.07 11.80 1.02
C GLN A 429 1.23 10.36 1.46
N GLY A 430 0.16 9.68 1.87
CA GLY A 430 0.24 8.26 2.14
C GLY A 430 -0.58 7.68 3.28
N VAL A 431 -1.66 8.28 3.80
CA VAL A 431 -2.54 7.50 4.70
C VAL A 431 -3.08 6.28 3.94
N LEU A 432 -2.71 5.07 4.35
CA LEU A 432 -3.06 3.78 3.72
C LEU A 432 -4.12 3.00 4.49
N VAL A 433 -4.44 3.45 5.69
CA VAL A 433 -5.40 2.82 6.59
C VAL A 433 -6.48 3.85 6.88
N TYR A 434 -7.72 3.41 6.99
CA TYR A 434 -8.86 4.24 7.35
C TYR A 434 -9.36 3.85 8.74
N PRO A 435 -9.85 4.81 9.55
CA PRO A 435 -10.62 4.47 10.74
C PRO A 435 -11.97 3.90 10.31
N ASP A 436 -12.51 2.96 11.07
CA ASP A 436 -13.89 2.50 10.89
C ASP A 436 -14.87 3.68 11.08
N PRO A 437 -15.69 4.03 10.06
CA PRO A 437 -16.64 5.14 10.18
C PRO A 437 -17.72 4.88 11.22
N ALA A 438 -17.94 3.63 11.63
CA ALA A 438 -18.83 3.28 12.74
C ALA A 438 -18.21 3.56 14.13
N GLY A 439 -16.94 4.00 14.20
CA GLY A 439 -16.27 4.37 15.44
C GLY A 439 -15.89 3.18 16.32
N THR A 440 -15.77 1.98 15.76
CA THR A 440 -15.46 0.75 16.51
C THR A 440 -14.00 0.66 16.97
N GLY A 441 -13.14 1.57 16.52
CA GLY A 441 -11.69 1.51 16.72
C GLY A 441 -10.97 0.63 15.69
N ARG A 442 -11.69 -0.15 14.87
CA ARG A 442 -11.09 -1.03 13.86
C ARG A 442 -10.38 -0.26 12.76
N LEU A 443 -9.27 -0.83 12.31
CA LEU A 443 -8.51 -0.37 11.15
C LEU A 443 -9.04 -0.99 9.85
N LEU A 444 -9.30 -0.16 8.85
CA LEU A 444 -9.75 -0.58 7.53
C LEU A 444 -8.62 -0.42 6.50
N PRO A 445 -8.35 -1.44 5.66
CA PRO A 445 -7.33 -1.33 4.63
C PRO A 445 -7.79 -0.44 3.47
N SER A 446 -6.82 -0.03 2.66
CA SER A 446 -7.06 0.64 1.39
C SER A 446 -6.71 -0.24 0.20
N LEU A 447 -7.27 0.04 -0.97
CA LEU A 447 -6.84 -0.53 -2.24
C LEU A 447 -5.35 -0.29 -2.49
N ARG A 448 -4.85 0.88 -2.09
CA ARG A 448 -3.43 1.24 -2.14
C ARG A 448 -2.56 0.32 -1.27
N LEU A 449 -3.02 -0.03 -0.06
CA LEU A 449 -2.31 -0.96 0.84
C LEU A 449 -2.31 -2.40 0.31
N GLU A 450 -3.42 -2.85 -0.28
CA GLU A 450 -3.51 -4.15 -0.96
C GLU A 450 -2.56 -4.21 -2.16
N ALA A 451 -2.56 -3.18 -3.02
CA ALA A 451 -1.67 -3.11 -4.18
C ALA A 451 -0.18 -3.09 -3.75
N PHE A 452 0.13 -2.45 -2.63
CA PHE A 452 1.47 -2.44 -2.08
C PHE A 452 1.92 -3.83 -1.63
N ARG A 453 1.06 -4.57 -0.90
CA ARG A 453 1.32 -5.97 -0.54
C ARG A 453 1.56 -6.83 -1.78
N ASP A 454 0.70 -6.72 -2.80
CA ASP A 454 0.87 -7.45 -4.06
C ASP A 454 2.24 -7.17 -4.70
N GLY A 455 2.72 -5.92 -4.59
CA GLY A 455 4.04 -5.55 -5.09
C GLY A 455 5.17 -6.25 -4.35
N ILE A 456 5.08 -6.33 -3.02
CA ILE A 456 6.07 -7.05 -2.21
C ILE A 456 6.02 -8.56 -2.52
N GLU A 457 4.84 -9.14 -2.69
CA GLU A 457 4.71 -10.56 -3.04
C GLU A 457 5.21 -10.84 -4.47
N ASP A 458 4.98 -9.94 -5.44
CA ASP A 458 5.61 -9.98 -6.77
C ASP A 458 7.15 -10.00 -6.65
N MET A 459 7.72 -9.16 -5.78
CA MET A 459 9.16 -9.08 -5.56
C MET A 459 9.75 -10.41 -5.09
N LEU A 460 9.06 -11.10 -4.18
CA LEU A 460 9.52 -12.40 -3.66
C LEU A 460 9.50 -13.49 -4.72
N ILE A 461 8.50 -13.46 -5.60
CA ILE A 461 8.44 -14.37 -6.76
C ILE A 461 9.58 -14.05 -7.73
N LEU A 462 9.82 -12.77 -8.03
CA LEU A 462 10.93 -12.33 -8.88
C LEU A 462 12.29 -12.78 -8.33
N GLN A 463 12.53 -12.63 -7.03
CA GLN A 463 13.75 -13.10 -6.36
C GLN A 463 13.90 -14.62 -6.46
N ALA A 464 12.83 -15.39 -6.26
CA ALA A 464 12.87 -16.83 -6.39
C ALA A 464 13.15 -17.31 -7.82
N LEU A 465 12.75 -16.53 -8.84
CA LEU A 465 13.06 -16.80 -10.24
C LEU A 465 14.53 -16.57 -10.58
N GLU A 466 15.27 -15.73 -9.84
CA GLU A 466 16.70 -15.48 -10.14
C GLU A 466 17.57 -16.74 -10.02
N GLY A 467 17.10 -17.76 -9.28
CA GLY A 467 17.74 -19.07 -9.19
C GLY A 467 17.40 -20.04 -10.33
N LYS A 468 16.60 -19.62 -11.32
CA LYS A 468 16.08 -20.47 -12.40
C LYS A 468 16.65 -20.03 -13.76
N ALA A 469 17.52 -20.85 -14.34
CA ALA A 469 18.16 -20.55 -15.62
C ALA A 469 17.12 -20.35 -16.75
N GLU A 470 16.03 -21.12 -16.72
CA GLU A 470 14.92 -21.01 -17.67
C GLU A 470 14.14 -19.69 -17.59
N ALA A 471 14.31 -18.90 -16.52
CA ALA A 471 13.66 -17.62 -16.32
C ALA A 471 14.55 -16.41 -16.69
N ALA A 472 15.80 -16.63 -17.12
CA ALA A 472 16.77 -15.55 -17.35
C ALA A 472 16.26 -14.50 -18.35
N ASP A 473 15.77 -14.93 -19.52
CA ASP A 473 15.25 -14.02 -20.56
C ASP A 473 14.02 -13.22 -20.06
N LEU A 474 13.15 -13.85 -19.28
CA LEU A 474 12.00 -13.18 -18.67
C LEU A 474 12.48 -12.09 -17.71
N LEU A 475 13.40 -12.43 -16.80
CA LEU A 475 13.92 -11.48 -15.81
C LEU A 475 14.62 -10.29 -16.48
N ASP A 476 15.41 -10.51 -17.52
CA ASP A 476 16.09 -9.43 -18.24
C ASP A 476 15.10 -8.49 -18.92
N ASN A 477 14.06 -9.03 -19.56
CA ASN A 477 12.96 -8.23 -20.12
C ASN A 477 12.24 -7.41 -19.04
N LEU A 478 11.95 -8.01 -17.89
CA LEU A 478 11.28 -7.33 -16.78
C LEU A 478 12.17 -6.24 -16.15
N ARG A 479 13.48 -6.45 -16.03
CA ARG A 479 14.44 -5.40 -15.58
C ARG A 479 14.45 -4.20 -16.53
N ALA A 480 14.38 -4.44 -17.84
CA ALA A 480 14.33 -3.38 -18.85
C ALA A 480 13.01 -2.59 -18.79
N VAL A 481 11.89 -3.27 -18.54
CA VAL A 481 10.60 -2.62 -18.31
C VAL A 481 10.68 -1.66 -17.11
N VAL A 482 11.18 -2.12 -15.96
CA VAL A 482 11.18 -1.31 -14.73
C VAL A 482 12.10 -0.09 -14.87
N GLU A 483 13.23 -0.20 -15.60
CA GLU A 483 14.08 0.96 -15.93
C GLU A 483 13.28 2.07 -16.65
N ASN A 484 12.51 1.70 -17.67
CA ASN A 484 11.69 2.64 -18.42
C ASN A 484 10.59 3.28 -17.57
N LEU A 485 10.10 2.59 -16.54
CA LEU A 485 9.08 3.11 -15.62
C LEU A 485 9.63 4.19 -14.67
N LYS A 486 10.89 4.06 -14.22
CA LYS A 486 11.56 5.10 -13.44
C LYS A 486 11.53 6.46 -14.14
N MET A 487 11.55 6.45 -15.47
CA MET A 487 11.54 7.64 -16.33
C MET A 487 10.13 8.19 -16.65
N ASN A 488 9.02 7.44 -16.46
CA ASN A 488 7.69 7.88 -16.91
C ASN A 488 6.48 7.24 -16.17
N TRP A 489 6.55 7.17 -14.85
CA TRP A 489 5.60 6.49 -13.94
C TRP A 489 4.15 7.04 -13.92
N LYS A 490 3.79 8.01 -14.77
CA LYS A 490 2.37 8.39 -15.00
C LYS A 490 1.60 7.29 -15.74
N LYS A 491 2.30 6.36 -16.38
CA LYS A 491 1.73 5.21 -17.08
C LYS A 491 2.22 3.95 -16.36
N ALA A 492 1.33 3.21 -15.69
CA ALA A 492 1.65 1.82 -15.36
C ALA A 492 2.09 1.10 -16.62
N PRO A 493 2.91 0.05 -16.49
CA PRO A 493 2.93 -0.94 -17.53
C PRO A 493 1.54 -1.61 -17.58
N PRO A 494 0.86 -1.64 -18.74
CA PRO A 494 -0.50 -2.18 -18.86
C PRO A 494 -0.60 -3.70 -18.58
N ASN A 495 0.53 -4.39 -18.40
CA ASN A 495 0.63 -5.85 -18.46
C ASN A 495 1.08 -6.52 -17.14
N LEU A 496 1.10 -5.83 -15.98
CA LEU A 496 1.55 -6.43 -14.70
C LEU A 496 0.90 -7.80 -14.40
N GLY A 497 -0.42 -7.92 -14.60
CA GLY A 497 -1.12 -9.19 -14.39
C GLY A 497 -0.72 -10.30 -15.37
N THR A 498 -0.34 -9.94 -16.60
CA THR A 498 0.16 -10.89 -17.60
C THR A 498 1.54 -11.40 -17.19
N TRP A 499 2.47 -10.49 -16.89
CA TRP A 499 3.81 -10.86 -16.42
C TRP A 499 3.76 -11.68 -15.15
N ARG A 500 2.85 -11.36 -14.23
CA ARG A 500 2.65 -12.19 -13.03
C ARG A 500 2.26 -13.63 -13.35
N THR A 501 1.34 -13.81 -14.29
CA THR A 501 0.95 -15.16 -14.72
C THR A 501 2.14 -15.87 -15.36
N GLU A 502 2.94 -15.17 -16.18
CA GLU A 502 4.18 -15.72 -16.75
C GLU A 502 5.19 -16.12 -15.67
N MET A 503 5.42 -15.27 -14.67
CA MET A 503 6.30 -15.56 -13.52
C MET A 503 5.88 -16.84 -12.79
N LEU A 504 4.59 -16.96 -12.45
CA LEU A 504 4.07 -18.10 -11.69
C LEU A 504 4.08 -19.41 -12.50
N ASN A 505 4.04 -19.35 -13.84
CA ASN A 505 4.12 -20.53 -14.70
C ASN A 505 5.45 -21.29 -14.56
N HIS A 506 6.53 -20.64 -14.12
CA HIS A 506 7.83 -21.30 -13.86
C HIS A 506 7.85 -22.18 -12.60
N PHE A 507 6.75 -22.19 -11.84
CA PHE A 507 6.54 -23.01 -10.65
C PHE A 507 5.40 -24.02 -10.82
N ARG A 508 4.88 -24.19 -12.04
CA ARG A 508 3.88 -25.20 -12.37
C ARG A 508 4.45 -26.61 -12.45
#